data_AF-A0A7R9AJK7-F1
#
_entry.id   AF-A0A7R9AJK7-F1
#
_cell.length_a   1.000
_cell.length_b   1.000
_cell.length_c   1.000
_cell.angle_alpha   90.00
_cell.angle_beta   90.00
_cell.angle_gamma   90.00
#
_symmetry.space_group_name_H-M   'P 1'
#
loop_
_entity.id
_entity.type
_entity.pdbx_description
1 polymer ?
#
loop_
_entity_poly.entity_id
_entity_poly.type
_entity_poly.pdbx_seq_one_letter_code
_entity_poly.pdbx_strand_id
1 'polypeptide(L)' 'MHGLKRVLILDWDVHHGNGTQHMFESDPRVLYVSLHRYDNGGFFPCSTDAHYSCVGLESGKGFNVNIPWNLQ' A
#
# COMPACT_ATOMS: atom_id res chain seq x y z
N MET A 1 -15.96 15.48 15.37
CA MET A 1 -14.99 14.37 15.26
C MET A 1 -15.74 13.05 15.30
N HIS A 2 -15.42 12.08 14.45
CA HIS A 2 -16.21 10.84 14.28
C HIS A 2 -15.77 9.65 15.15
N GLY A 3 -14.68 9.75 15.92
CA GLY A 3 -14.27 8.72 16.90
C GLY A 3 -13.86 7.36 16.32
N LEU A 4 -13.58 7.28 15.02
CA LEU A 4 -13.23 6.04 14.34
C LEU A 4 -11.94 5.44 14.90
N LYS A 5 -11.97 4.12 15.16
CA LYS A 5 -10.85 3.36 15.72
C LYS A 5 -10.02 2.62 14.68
N ARG A 6 -10.63 2.29 13.53
CA ARG A 6 -10.01 1.60 12.41
C ARG A 6 -10.61 2.09 11.10
N VAL A 7 -9.78 2.19 10.07
CA VAL A 7 -10.15 2.58 8.70
C VAL A 7 -9.50 1.60 7.72
N LEU A 8 -10.24 1.23 6.67
CA LEU A 8 -9.70 0.52 5.52
C LEU A 8 -9.67 1.50 4.34
N ILE A 9 -8.54 1.57 3.65
CA ILE A 9 -8.41 2.20 2.34
C ILE A 9 -8.14 1.07 1.35
N LEU A 10 -9.09 0.84 0.44
CA LEU A 10 -8.90 -0.05 -0.70
C LEU A 10 -8.63 0.80 -1.93
N ASP A 11 -7.43 0.67 -2.47
CA ASP A 11 -6.96 1.34 -3.67
C ASP A 11 -6.95 0.35 -4.84
N TRP A 12 -7.87 0.58 -5.78
CA TRP A 12 -8.03 -0.23 -6.98
C TRP A 12 -7.54 0.47 -8.25
N ASP A 13 -6.89 1.63 -8.12
CA ASP A 13 -6.27 2.29 -9.28
C ASP A 13 -5.14 1.41 -9.82
N VAL A 14 -4.86 1.48 -11.12
CA VAL A 14 -3.81 0.66 -11.73
C VAL A 14 -2.41 1.01 -11.23
N HIS A 15 -2.22 2.23 -10.70
CA HIS A 15 -0.95 2.68 -10.13
C HIS A 15 -0.93 2.50 -8.62
N HIS A 16 0.24 2.15 -8.09
CA HIS A 16 0.43 2.15 -6.65
C HIS A 16 0.37 3.58 -6.06
N GLY A 17 -0.41 3.76 -5.01
CA GLY A 17 -0.52 5.02 -4.28
C GLY A 17 0.60 5.23 -3.27
N ASN A 18 1.85 5.46 -3.72
CA ASN A 18 3.02 5.68 -2.85
C ASN A 18 2.73 6.64 -1.69
N GLY A 19 2.12 7.80 -2.00
CA GLY A 19 1.82 8.81 -0.98
C GLY A 19 0.83 8.33 0.08
N THR A 20 -0.16 7.50 -0.30
CA THR A 20 -1.13 6.92 0.64
C THR A 20 -0.44 5.91 1.55
N GLN A 21 0.39 5.03 1.00
CA GLN A 21 1.21 4.10 1.78
C GLN A 21 2.09 4.86 2.78
N HIS A 22 2.91 5.81 2.32
CA HIS A 22 3.82 6.56 3.19
C HIS A 22 3.10 7.33 4.31
N MET A 23 1.88 7.81 4.05
CA MET A 23 1.08 8.52 5.07
C MET A 23 0.70 7.61 6.24
N PHE A 24 0.49 6.31 5.99
CA PHE A 24 -0.10 5.39 6.97
C PHE A 24 0.77 4.18 7.31
N GLU A 25 1.95 4.02 6.70
CA GLU A 25 2.78 2.82 6.85
C GLU A 25 3.20 2.51 8.30
N SER A 26 3.18 3.52 9.19
CA SER A 26 3.44 3.36 10.62
C SER A 26 2.18 3.43 11.51
N ASP A 27 0.96 3.58 10.95
CA ASP A 27 -0.29 3.71 11.73
C ASP A 27 -1.12 2.41 11.71
N PRO A 28 -1.15 1.62 12.81
CA PRO A 28 -1.92 0.37 12.88
C PRO A 28 -3.44 0.55 12.87
N ARG A 29 -3.94 1.79 12.82
CA ARG A 29 -5.39 2.05 12.75
C ARG A 29 -5.88 2.12 11.31
N VAL A 30 -4.98 2.23 10.33
CA VAL A 30 -5.34 2.31 8.91
C VAL A 30 -4.74 1.12 8.18
N LEU A 31 -5.61 0.25 7.66
CA LEU A 31 -5.18 -0.79 6.72
C LEU A 31 -5.23 -0.19 5.31
N TYR A 32 -4.06 -0.10 4.65
CA TYR A 32 -3.97 0.24 3.23
C TYR A 32 -3.81 -1.04 2.41
N VAL A 33 -4.67 -1.21 1.40
CA VAL A 33 -4.59 -2.31 0.44
C VAL A 33 -4.56 -1.72 -0.95
N SER A 34 -3.56 -2.07 -1.75
CA SER A 34 -3.44 -1.62 -3.14
C SER A 34 -3.29 -2.79 -4.10
N LEU A 35 -4.14 -2.80 -5.13
CA LEU A 35 -4.03 -3.66 -6.31
C LEU A 35 -3.42 -2.80 -7.42
N HIS A 36 -2.26 -3.15 -7.97
CA HIS A 36 -1.62 -2.30 -8.96
C HIS A 36 -0.76 -3.09 -9.94
N ARG A 37 -0.59 -2.56 -11.15
CA ARG A 37 0.40 -3.06 -12.08
C ARG A 37 1.78 -2.65 -11.58
N TYR A 38 2.71 -3.60 -11.58
CA TYR A 38 4.05 -3.38 -11.04
C TYR A 38 5.16 -3.71 -12.05
N ASP A 39 4.98 -4.77 -12.85
CA ASP A 39 5.97 -5.23 -13.85
C ASP A 39 7.40 -5.27 -13.29
N ASN A 40 7.55 -5.88 -12.11
CA ASN A 40 8.79 -5.99 -11.35
C ASN A 40 9.46 -4.63 -11.07
N GLY A 41 8.65 -3.57 -10.89
CA GLY A 41 9.12 -2.20 -10.66
C GLY A 41 9.33 -1.40 -11.95
N GLY A 42 9.00 -1.96 -13.11
CA GLY A 42 9.10 -1.29 -14.41
C GLY A 42 7.89 -0.43 -14.77
N PHE A 43 6.73 -0.64 -14.12
CA PHE A 43 5.53 0.17 -14.36
C PHE A 43 5.49 1.38 -13.42
N PHE A 44 4.96 2.51 -13.91
CA PHE A 44 4.81 3.73 -13.11
C PHE A 44 4.07 3.44 -11.79
N PRO A 45 4.53 3.93 -10.62
CA PRO A 45 5.55 4.95 -10.40
C PRO A 45 7.00 4.44 -10.34
N CYS A 46 7.27 3.19 -10.71
CA CYS A 46 8.60 2.57 -10.73
C CYS A 46 9.31 2.61 -9.36
N SER A 47 8.56 2.38 -8.28
CA SER A 47 9.09 2.38 -6.90
C SER A 47 9.10 0.98 -6.31
N THR A 48 10.17 0.61 -5.62
CA THR A 48 10.25 -0.63 -4.83
C THR A 48 9.22 -0.67 -3.69
N ASP A 49 8.68 0.49 -3.29
CA ASP A 49 7.65 0.59 -2.26
C ASP A 49 6.38 -0.18 -2.61
N ALA A 50 6.10 -0.36 -3.90
CA ALA A 50 4.96 -1.11 -4.42
C ALA A 50 5.15 -2.64 -4.38
N HIS A 51 6.33 -3.13 -3.98
CA HIS A 51 6.56 -4.58 -3.88
C HIS A 51 5.73 -5.21 -2.74
N TYR A 52 5.34 -6.46 -2.91
CA TYR A 52 4.54 -7.19 -1.90
C TYR A 52 5.25 -7.37 -0.55
N SER A 53 6.58 -7.22 -0.51
CA SER A 53 7.36 -7.30 0.73
C SER A 53 7.23 -6.06 1.61
N CYS A 54 6.71 -4.95 1.08
CA CYS A 54 6.49 -3.71 1.82
C CYS A 54 5.19 -3.83 2.62
N VAL A 55 5.32 -4.29 3.86
CA VAL A 55 4.19 -4.63 4.74
C VAL A 55 3.91 -3.61 5.84
N GLY A 56 4.47 -2.40 5.73
CA GLY A 56 4.39 -1.35 6.75
C GLY A 56 5.60 -1.35 7.68
N LEU A 57 5.70 -0.29 8.48
CA LEU A 57 6.82 0.03 9.37
C LEU A 57 6.35 0.06 10.83
N GLU A 58 7.30 -0.14 11.75
CA GLU A 58 7.06 0.00 13.19
C GLU A 58 5.78 -0.72 13.66
N SER A 59 4.89 0.01 14.36
CA SER A 59 3.61 -0.50 14.82
C SER A 59 2.60 -0.76 13.69
N GLY A 60 2.78 -0.14 12.52
CA GLY A 60 1.97 -0.35 11.32
C GLY A 60 2.34 -1.59 10.52
N LYS A 61 3.35 -2.36 10.92
CA LYS A 61 3.70 -3.62 10.24
C LYS A 61 2.51 -4.59 10.24
N GLY A 62 2.15 -5.06 9.04
CA GLY A 62 0.97 -5.87 8.77
C GLY A 62 -0.27 -5.07 8.33
N PHE A 63 -0.21 -3.73 8.34
CA PHE A 63 -1.31 -2.84 7.93
C PHE A 63 -1.09 -2.18 6.57
N ASN A 64 -0.09 -2.64 5.80
CA ASN A 64 0.10 -2.29 4.40
C ASN A 64 0.12 -3.57 3.57
N VAL A 65 -0.73 -3.68 2.55
CA VAL A 65 -0.85 -4.86 1.70
C VAL A 65 -0.78 -4.46 0.23
N ASN A 66 0.33 -4.81 -0.41
CA ASN A 66 0.54 -4.60 -1.82
C ASN A 66 0.30 -5.90 -2.60
N ILE A 67 -0.56 -5.83 -3.62
CA ILE A 67 -0.83 -6.91 -4.57
C ILE A 67 -0.31 -6.46 -5.95
N PRO A 68 1.00 -6.59 -6.19
CA PRO A 68 1.61 -6.19 -7.45
C PRO A 68 1.33 -7.22 -8.56
N TRP A 69 0.74 -6.75 -9.66
CA TRP A 69 0.60 -7.55 -10.88
C TRP A 69 1.88 -7.42 -11.71
N ASN A 70 2.56 -8.54 -11.87
CA ASN A 70 3.68 -8.67 -12.80
C ASN A 70 3.16 -9.42 -14.03
N LEU A 71 3.34 -8.85 -15.22
CA LEU A 71 3.14 -9.61 -16.45
C LEU A 71 4.11 -10.81 -16.46
N GLN A 72 3.59 -11.98 -16.86
CA GLN A 72 4.40 -13.13 -17.23
C GLN A 72 5.10 -12.90 -18.57
#